data_AF-A0A2A1ZMQ4-F1
#
_entry.id   AF-A0A2A1ZMQ4-F1
#
_cell.length_a   1.000
_cell.length_b   1.000
_cell.length_c   1.000
_cell.angle_alpha   90.00
_cell.angle_beta   90.00
_cell.angle_gamma   90.00
#
_symmetry.space_group_name_H-M   'P 1'
#
loop_
_entity.id
_entity.type
_entity.pdbx_description
1 polymer ?
#
loop_
_entity_poly.entity_id
_entity_poly.type
_entity_poly.pdbx_seq_one_letter_code
_entity_poly.pdbx_strand_id
1 'polypeptide(L)'
;MYSYPIDYEIYSKEEIIRIVEFLDLIVEANEKKTNESKLVAKYKEYQKIINAKSTLKRIDKDFESITGYSIYKTMKKITLQKEV
;
A
#
# COMPACT_ATOMS: atom_id res chain seq x y z
N MET A 1 11.24 11.73 -0.96
CA MET A 1 11.35 10.63 0.02
C MET A 1 10.37 10.93 1.15
N TYR A 2 9.33 10.12 1.30
CA TYR A 2 8.35 10.27 2.37
C TYR A 2 8.76 9.40 3.56
N SER A 3 8.78 9.98 4.77
CA SER A 3 8.98 9.24 6.01
C SER A 3 7.64 8.68 6.47
N TYR A 4 7.41 7.40 6.22
CA TYR A 4 6.23 6.71 6.74
C TYR A 4 6.39 6.40 8.23
N PRO A 5 5.34 6.58 9.05
CA PRO A 5 5.33 6.19 10.47
C PRO A 5 5.08 4.69 10.61
N ILE A 6 6.04 3.95 10.07
CA ILE A 6 6.16 2.52 10.25
C ILE A 6 7.07 2.32 11.46
N ASP A 7 6.68 1.44 12.38
CA ASP A 7 7.56 1.03 13.47
C ASP A 7 8.70 0.19 12.88
N TYR A 8 9.83 0.84 12.58
CA TYR A 8 11.02 0.20 12.00
C TYR A 8 11.65 -0.86 12.93
N GLU A 9 11.21 -0.95 14.19
CA GLU A 9 11.61 -1.99 15.15
C GLU A 9 10.81 -3.29 15.00
N ILE A 10 9.62 -3.25 14.38
CA ILE A 10 8.72 -4.41 14.25
C ILE A 10 8.97 -5.19 12.95
N TYR A 11 9.56 -4.53 11.93
CA TYR A 11 9.74 -5.09 10.60
C TYR A 11 11.20 -5.17 10.20
N SER A 12 11.57 -6.25 9.50
CA SER A 12 12.90 -6.39 8.93
C SER A 12 13.13 -5.37 7.80
N LYS A 13 14.39 -5.02 7.51
CA LYS A 13 14.74 -4.11 6.39
C LYS A 13 14.09 -4.54 5.07
N GLU A 14 14.06 -5.84 4.79
CA GLU A 14 13.43 -6.41 3.59
C GLU A 14 11.92 -6.18 3.55
N GLU A 15 11.25 -6.22 4.71
CA GLU A 15 9.81 -5.98 4.82
C GLU A 15 9.51 -4.49 4.65
N ILE A 16 10.33 -3.62 5.24
CA ILE A 16 10.20 -2.17 5.06
C ILE A 16 10.34 -1.81 3.58
N ILE A 17 11.33 -2.38 2.88
CA ILE A 17 11.50 -2.17 1.43
C ILE A 17 10.22 -2.59 0.69
N ARG A 18 9.67 -3.77 0.99
CA ARG A 18 8.42 -4.25 0.36
C ARG A 18 7.23 -3.35 0.65
N ILE A 19 7.10 -2.81 1.87
CA ILE A 19 6.03 -1.88 2.22
C ILE A 19 6.17 -0.60 1.42
N VAL A 20 7.37 -0.01 1.38
CA VAL A 20 7.64 1.24 0.64
C VAL A 20 7.39 1.05 -0.86
N GLU A 21 7.87 -0.05 -1.45
CA GLU A 21 7.58 -0.39 -2.86
C GLU A 21 6.07 -0.47 -3.12
N PHE A 22 5.30 -1.07 -2.21
CA PHE A 22 3.86 -1.17 -2.36
C PHE A 22 3.17 0.21 -2.30
N LEU A 23 3.60 1.07 -1.37
CA LEU A 23 3.07 2.41 -1.22
C LEU A 23 3.37 3.28 -2.45
N ASP A 24 4.58 3.17 -3.01
CA ASP A 24 4.97 3.87 -4.24
C ASP A 24 4.08 3.44 -5.43
N LEU A 25 3.82 2.14 -5.56
CA LEU A 25 2.91 1.62 -6.59
C LEU A 25 1.47 2.13 -6.43
N ILE A 26 1.00 2.43 -5.22
CA ILE A 26 -0.31 3.05 -4.98
C ILE A 26 -0.34 4.49 -5.50
N VAL A 27 0.71 5.26 -5.26
CA VAL A 27 0.84 6.63 -5.81
C VAL A 27 0.86 6.55 -7.34
N GLU A 28 1.71 5.68 -7.91
CA GLU A 28 1.79 5.47 -9.35
C GLU A 28 0.46 5.03 -9.96
N ALA A 29 -0.33 4.19 -9.28
CA ALA A 29 -1.64 3.74 -9.74
C ALA A 29 -2.71 4.86 -9.79
N ASN A 30 -2.55 5.89 -8.96
CA ASN A 30 -3.45 7.04 -8.95
C ASN A 30 -3.01 8.13 -9.93
N GLU A 31 -1.70 8.33 -10.12
CA GLU A 31 -1.17 9.32 -11.06
C GLU A 31 -1.10 8.81 -12.51
N LYS A 32 -0.84 7.51 -12.70
CA LYS A 32 -0.62 6.88 -14.01
C LYS A 32 -1.34 5.53 -14.10
N LYS A 33 -1.42 4.98 -15.32
CA LYS A 33 -1.85 3.60 -15.52
C LYS A 33 -0.72 2.65 -15.08
N THR A 34 -0.81 2.12 -13.85
CA THR A 34 0.08 1.05 -13.39
C THR A 34 -0.48 -0.33 -13.76
N ASN A 35 0.38 -1.36 -13.72
CA ASN A 35 -0.04 -2.73 -13.94
C ASN A 35 -0.81 -3.26 -12.72
N GLU A 36 -2.14 -3.34 -12.84
CA GLU A 36 -3.06 -3.80 -11.80
C GLU A 36 -2.67 -5.19 -11.25
N SER A 37 -2.16 -6.09 -12.10
CA SER A 37 -1.70 -7.42 -11.67
C SER A 37 -0.47 -7.35 -10.75
N LYS A 38 0.47 -6.45 -11.05
CA LYS A 38 1.65 -6.22 -10.20
C LYS A 38 1.24 -5.63 -8.85
N LEU A 39 0.33 -4.66 -8.85
CA LEU A 39 -0.15 -4.02 -7.63
C LEU A 39 -0.92 -5.01 -6.73
N VAL A 40 -1.78 -5.86 -7.30
CA VAL A 40 -2.49 -6.91 -6.55
C VAL A 40 -1.52 -7.95 -5.96
N ALA A 41 -0.47 -8.32 -6.69
CA ALA A 41 0.56 -9.23 -6.16
C ALA A 41 1.29 -8.62 -4.94
N LYS A 42 1.75 -7.37 -5.07
CA LYS A 42 2.42 -6.65 -3.99
C LYS A 42 1.49 -6.38 -2.80
N TYR A 43 0.20 -6.14 -3.04
CA TYR A 43 -0.80 -6.01 -1.97
C TYR A 43 -0.92 -7.29 -1.14
N LYS A 44 -0.89 -8.47 -1.77
CA LYS A 44 -0.90 -9.75 -1.04
C LYS A 44 0.35 -9.93 -0.18
N GLU A 45 1.52 -9.53 -0.67
CA GLU A 45 2.76 -9.54 0.12
C GLU A 45 2.65 -8.59 1.32
N TYR A 46 2.17 -7.37 1.07
CA TYR A 46 1.94 -6.36 2.11
C TYR A 46 0.97 -6.86 3.20
N GLN A 47 -0.13 -7.53 2.83
CA GLN A 47 -1.05 -8.13 3.79
C GLN A 47 -0.44 -9.28 4.60
N LYS A 48 0.54 -10.02 4.05
CA LYS A 48 1.25 -11.07 4.78
C LYS A 48 2.22 -10.50 5.82
N ILE A 49 2.86 -9.38 5.50
CA ILE A 49 3.75 -8.65 6.42
C ILE A 49 2.91 -8.03 7.54
N ILE A 50 1.79 -7.41 7.20
CA ILE A 50 0.93 -6.70 8.16
C ILE A 50 -0.33 -7.51 8.46
N ASN A 51 -0.18 -8.51 9.33
CA ASN A 51 -1.28 -9.38 9.76
C ASN A 51 -2.36 -8.65 10.58
N ALA A 52 -2.03 -7.51 11.18
CA ALA A 52 -2.94 -6.77 12.05
C ALA A 52 -3.78 -5.74 11.28
N LYS A 53 -5.11 -5.91 11.30
CA LYS A 53 -6.08 -4.98 10.67
C LYS A 53 -5.98 -3.55 11.21
N SER A 54 -5.66 -3.38 12.49
CA SER A 54 -5.48 -2.07 13.11
C SER A 54 -4.25 -1.34 12.54
N THR A 55 -3.15 -2.06 12.31
CA THR A 55 -1.93 -1.52 11.72
C THR A 55 -2.16 -1.13 10.26
N LEU A 56 -2.86 -1.96 9.48
CA LEU A 56 -3.25 -1.62 8.10
C LEU A 56 -4.04 -0.30 8.03
N LYS A 57 -5.01 -0.11 8.94
CA LYS A 57 -5.79 1.14 9.02
C LYS A 57 -4.93 2.33 9.41
N ARG A 58 -3.99 2.15 10.34
CA ARG A 58 -3.08 3.23 10.76
C ARG A 58 -2.22 3.68 9.60
N ILE A 59 -1.61 2.74 8.88
CA ILE A 59 -0.77 3.02 7.72
C ILE A 59 -1.56 3.66 6.60
N ASP A 60 -2.77 3.17 6.28
CA ASP A 60 -3.64 3.80 5.27
C ASP A 60 -3.96 5.26 5.64
N LYS A 61 -4.27 5.54 6.91
CA LYS A 61 -4.58 6.90 7.37
C LYS A 61 -3.36 7.83 7.32
N ASP A 62 -2.20 7.35 7.73
CA ASP A 62 -0.95 8.12 7.67
C ASP A 62 -0.50 8.36 6.23
N PHE A 63 -0.57 7.33 5.40
CA PHE A 63 -0.30 7.44 3.97
C PHE A 63 -1.25 8.42 3.28
N GLU A 64 -2.55 8.40 3.59
CA GLU A 64 -3.53 9.36 3.07
C GLU A 64 -3.24 10.78 3.56
N SER A 65 -2.79 10.96 4.80
CA SER A 65 -2.43 12.28 5.34
C SER A 65 -1.20 12.88 4.66
N ILE A 66 -0.26 12.03 4.19
CA ILE A 66 0.99 12.45 3.55
C ILE A 66 0.82 12.67 2.05
N THR A 67 0.11 11.75 1.38
CA THR A 67 0.04 11.70 -0.10
C THR A 67 -1.29 12.19 -0.66
N GLY A 68 -2.35 12.22 0.16
CA GLY A 68 -3.72 12.46 -0.28
C GLY A 68 -4.41 11.24 -0.90
N TYR A 69 -3.72 10.10 -1.05
CA TYR A 69 -4.29 8.88 -1.62
C TYR A 69 -4.57 7.83 -0.53
N SER A 70 -5.67 7.09 -0.65
CA SER A 70 -5.95 5.94 0.22
C SER A 70 -5.64 4.63 -0.48
N ILE A 71 -4.90 3.77 0.21
CA ILE A 71 -4.58 2.41 -0.21
C ILE A 71 -5.87 1.62 -0.40
N TYR A 72 -6.77 1.69 0.58
CA TYR A 72 -8.04 0.96 0.53
C TYR A 72 -8.90 1.38 -0.66
N LYS A 73 -9.07 2.69 -0.89
CA LYS A 73 -9.87 3.22 -2.01
C LYS A 73 -9.26 2.80 -3.37
N THR A 74 -7.94 2.89 -3.49
CA THR A 74 -7.20 2.52 -4.71
C THR A 74 -7.36 1.03 -5.02
N MET A 75 -7.11 0.16 -4.03
CA MET A 75 -7.23 -1.29 -4.20
C MET A 75 -8.68 -1.72 -4.46
N LYS A 76 -9.65 -1.06 -3.83
CA LYS A 76 -11.08 -1.30 -4.08
C LYS A 76 -11.45 -0.94 -5.51
N LYS A 77 -10.97 0.20 -6.03
CA LYS A 77 -11.20 0.62 -7.42
C LYS A 77 -10.65 -0.40 -8.41
N ILE A 78 -9.42 -0.88 -8.20
CA ILE A 78 -8.78 -1.88 -9.08
C ILE A 78 -9.51 -3.22 -9.05
N THR A 79 -9.94 -3.65 -7.86
CA THR A 79 -10.69 -4.91 -7.72
C THR A 79 -12.08 -4.80 -8.36
N LEU A 80 -12.73 -3.64 -8.25
CA LEU A 80 -14.04 -3.37 -8.83
C LEU A 80 -14.01 -3.17 -10.35
N GLN A 81 -12.89 -2.68 -10.91
CA GLN A 81 -12.70 -2.57 -12.37
C GLN A 81 -12.67 -3.92 -13.10
N LYS A 82 -12.60 -5.05 -12.38
CA LYS A 82 -12.69 -6.40 -12.96
C LYS A 82 -14.13 -6.91 -13.15
N GLU A 83 -15.16 -6.14 -12.82
CA GLU A 83 -16.57 -6.51 -12.97
C GLU A 83 -17.29 -5.82 -14.15
N VAL A 84 -16.58 -5.49 -15.25
CA VAL A 84 -17.20 -5.02 -16.51
C VAL A 84 -16.70 -5.81 -17.70
#